data_AF-A0A8H4AQ50-F1
#
_entry.id   AF-A0A8H4AQ50-F1
#
_cell.length_a   1.000
_cell.length_b   1.000
_cell.length_c   1.000
_cell.angle_alpha   90.00
_cell.angle_beta   90.00
_cell.angle_gamma   90.00
#
_symmetry.space_group_name_H-M   'P 1'
#
loop_
_entity.id
_entity.type
_entity.pdbx_description
1 polymer ?
#
loop_
_entity_poly.entity_id
_entity_poly.type
_entity_poly.pdbx_seq_one_letter_code
_entity_poly.pdbx_strand_id
1 'polypeptide(L)'
;MFHYKYRQQLLYTYLWPDCHIISNPCNKYDNCIQCDEDKPILFDATEEVYKILEVAKALTFKFSTKISLEDVVNVFSRSNTEKIRKNKYDQLVLCRGVKLYAKKEPTRLISKETAQTALNDLVSKRIIKQKLQLQKLKTI
;
A
#
# COMPACT_ATOMS: atom_id res chain seq x y z
N MET A 1 -7.16 0.18 -6.11
CA MET A 1 -6.88 -0.96 -7.00
C MET A 1 -7.63 -2.24 -6.62
N PHE A 2 -8.05 -2.46 -5.37
CA PHE A 2 -8.88 -3.63 -4.99
C PHE A 2 -10.38 -3.45 -5.19
N HIS A 3 -10.89 -2.21 -5.25
CA HIS A 3 -12.33 -1.93 -5.33
C HIS A 3 -13.00 -2.51 -6.58
N TYR A 4 -12.26 -2.67 -7.68
CA TYR A 4 -12.78 -3.18 -8.96
C TYR A 4 -12.27 -4.58 -9.32
N LYS A 5 -11.49 -5.21 -8.44
CA LYS A 5 -11.15 -6.63 -8.64
C LYS A 5 -12.29 -7.48 -8.11
N TYR A 6 -12.61 -8.54 -8.83
CA TYR A 6 -13.63 -9.51 -8.45
C TYR A 6 -13.30 -10.07 -7.05
N ARG A 7 -14.12 -9.77 -6.03
CA ARG A 7 -13.89 -10.23 -4.64
C ARG A 7 -13.72 -11.74 -4.56
N GLN A 8 -14.50 -12.49 -5.34
CA GLN A 8 -14.32 -13.94 -5.47
C GLN A 8 -12.99 -14.29 -6.12
N GLN A 9 -12.56 -13.68 -7.22
CA GLN A 9 -11.24 -13.97 -7.79
C GLN A 9 -10.11 -13.65 -6.81
N LEU A 10 -10.25 -12.60 -5.98
CA LEU A 10 -9.31 -12.29 -4.92
C LEU A 10 -9.28 -13.38 -3.84
N LEU A 11 -10.46 -13.80 -3.36
CA LEU A 11 -10.60 -14.86 -2.37
C LEU A 11 -10.07 -16.20 -2.90
N TYR A 12 -10.37 -16.54 -4.17
CA TYR A 12 -9.87 -17.75 -4.82
C TYR A 12 -8.36 -17.70 -5.04
N THR A 13 -7.81 -16.58 -5.51
CA THR A 13 -6.35 -16.41 -5.66
C THR A 13 -5.64 -16.54 -4.31
N TYR A 14 -6.28 -16.08 -3.23
CA TYR A 14 -5.69 -16.12 -1.88
C TYR A 14 -5.85 -17.47 -1.18
N LEU A 15 -7.00 -18.13 -1.31
CA LEU A 15 -7.34 -19.38 -0.63
C LEU A 15 -6.95 -20.63 -1.44
N TRP A 16 -6.88 -20.52 -2.78
CA TRP A 16 -6.61 -21.62 -3.72
C TRP A 16 -5.73 -21.15 -4.89
N PRO A 17 -4.43 -20.89 -4.65
CA PRO A 17 -3.53 -20.29 -5.64
C PRO A 17 -3.29 -21.16 -6.90
N ASP A 18 -3.53 -22.47 -6.82
CA ASP A 18 -3.33 -23.43 -7.92
C ASP A 18 -4.61 -23.68 -8.76
N CYS A 19 -5.73 -23.02 -8.44
CA CYS A 19 -7.00 -23.20 -9.14
C CYS A 19 -7.18 -22.16 -10.25
N HIS A 20 -6.92 -22.56 -11.50
CA HIS A 20 -6.94 -21.67 -12.68
C HIS A 20 -8.32 -21.41 -13.32
N ILE A 21 -9.42 -21.54 -12.58
CA ILE A 21 -10.76 -21.36 -13.16
C ILE A 21 -11.57 -20.40 -12.29
N ILE A 22 -12.12 -19.36 -12.92
CA ILE A 22 -13.56 -19.04 -12.95
C ILE A 22 -13.79 -17.89 -13.95
N SER A 23 -14.38 -18.22 -15.09
CA SER A 23 -15.13 -17.29 -15.93
C SER A 23 -16.59 -17.26 -15.43
N ASN A 24 -16.85 -16.53 -14.34
CA ASN A 24 -18.24 -16.23 -13.98
C ASN A 24 -18.67 -14.93 -14.66
N PRO A 25 -19.86 -14.87 -15.28
CA PRO A 25 -20.37 -13.64 -15.87
C PRO A 25 -20.53 -12.56 -14.78
N CYS A 26 -20.02 -11.36 -15.07
CA CYS A 26 -19.86 -10.26 -14.10
C CYS A 26 -21.19 -9.81 -13.47
N ASN A 27 -22.31 -10.05 -14.14
CA ASN A 27 -23.62 -9.42 -13.86
C ASN A 27 -24.31 -9.88 -12.56
N LYS A 28 -23.65 -10.69 -11.70
CA LYS A 28 -24.22 -11.19 -10.43
C LYS A 28 -23.68 -10.53 -9.17
N TYR A 29 -22.61 -9.72 -9.25
CA TYR A 29 -21.89 -9.25 -8.06
C TYR A 29 -21.87 -7.72 -7.94
N ASP A 30 -21.96 -7.25 -6.70
CA ASP A 30 -22.03 -5.82 -6.34
C ASP A 30 -20.85 -5.02 -6.89
N ASN A 31 -19.64 -5.56 -6.76
CA ASN A 31 -18.40 -4.94 -7.23
C ASN A 31 -18.26 -4.92 -8.77
N CYS A 32 -18.95 -5.81 -9.49
CA CYS A 32 -19.03 -5.79 -10.95
C CYS A 32 -19.94 -4.69 -11.44
N ILE A 33 -21.14 -4.63 -10.87
CA ILE A 33 -22.12 -3.59 -11.16
C ILE A 33 -21.50 -2.23 -10.88
N GLN A 34 -20.82 -2.08 -9.73
CA GLN A 34 -20.10 -0.86 -9.39
C GLN A 34 -18.95 -0.55 -10.36
N CYS A 35 -18.24 -1.55 -10.87
CA CYS A 35 -17.18 -1.33 -11.87
C CYS A 35 -17.73 -0.82 -13.20
N ASP A 36 -18.86 -1.37 -13.65
CA ASP A 36 -19.52 -0.96 -14.88
C ASP A 36 -20.15 0.45 -14.74
N GLU A 37 -20.69 0.76 -13.56
CA GLU A 37 -21.22 2.09 -13.22
C GLU A 37 -20.11 3.15 -13.13
N ASP A 38 -19.04 2.85 -12.38
CA ASP A 38 -17.97 3.82 -12.10
C ASP A 38 -17.05 4.06 -13.32
N LYS A 39 -17.02 3.13 -14.29
CA LYS A 39 -16.14 3.15 -15.48
C LYS A 39 -14.70 3.55 -15.12
N PRO A 40 -14.03 2.79 -14.23
CA PRO A 40 -12.77 3.21 -13.67
C PRO A 40 -11.70 3.36 -14.75
N ILE A 41 -10.96 4.48 -14.69
CA ILE A 41 -9.85 4.74 -15.60
C ILE A 41 -8.60 4.02 -15.05
N LEU A 42 -8.01 3.16 -15.89
CA LEU A 42 -6.70 2.59 -15.62
C LEU A 42 -5.64 3.69 -15.80
N PHE A 43 -4.84 3.90 -14.75
CA PHE A 43 -3.68 4.78 -14.81
C PHE A 43 -2.41 3.98 -14.53
N ASP A 44 -1.32 4.35 -15.19
CA ASP A 44 -0.01 3.80 -14.88
C ASP A 44 0.45 4.37 -13.52
N ALA A 45 0.57 3.48 -12.53
CA ALA A 45 0.97 3.78 -11.16
C ALA A 45 2.42 3.35 -10.85
N THR A 46 3.21 3.03 -11.88
CA THR A 46 4.53 2.42 -11.75
C THR A 46 5.47 3.28 -10.90
N GLU A 47 5.52 4.58 -11.17
CA GLU A 47 6.37 5.53 -10.43
C GLU A 47 5.99 5.62 -8.95
N GLU A 48 4.69 5.59 -8.63
CA GLU A 48 4.25 5.67 -7.25
C GLU A 48 4.46 4.37 -6.48
N VAL A 49 4.29 3.23 -7.16
CA VAL A 49 4.69 1.92 -6.61
C VAL A 49 6.19 1.89 -6.30
N TYR A 50 7.04 2.36 -7.22
CA TYR A 50 8.48 2.45 -6.98
C TYR A 50 8.81 3.35 -5.78
N LYS A 51 8.17 4.52 -5.68
CA LYS A 51 8.35 5.42 -4.53
C LYS A 51 7.92 4.80 -3.21
N ILE A 52 6.80 4.07 -3.16
CA ILE A 52 6.35 3.35 -1.96
C ILE A 52 7.41 2.32 -1.54
N LEU A 53 7.97 1.57 -2.50
CA LEU A 53 9.03 0.60 -2.24
C LEU A 53 10.32 1.27 -1.74
N GLU A 54 10.72 2.41 -2.32
CA GLU A 54 11.88 3.18 -1.87
C GLU A 54 11.69 3.69 -0.44
N VAL A 55 10.50 4.21 -0.09
CA VAL A 55 10.17 4.64 1.26
C VAL A 55 10.21 3.47 2.24
N ALA A 56 9.55 2.35 1.92
CA ALA A 56 9.54 1.17 2.76
C ALA A 56 10.96 0.63 3.01
N LYS A 57 11.78 0.56 1.95
CA LYS A 57 13.18 0.15 2.04
C LYS A 57 14.01 1.12 2.88
N ALA A 58 13.87 2.42 2.66
CA ALA A 58 14.64 3.42 3.39
C ALA A 58 14.28 3.45 4.89
N LEU A 59 12.99 3.30 5.23
CA LEU A 59 12.56 3.19 6.63
C LEU A 59 13.10 1.93 7.30
N THR A 60 12.93 0.77 6.67
CA THR A 60 13.39 -0.50 7.24
C THR A 60 14.91 -0.63 7.29
N PHE A 61 15.64 0.02 6.39
CA PHE A 61 17.10 0.03 6.40
C PHE A 61 17.69 1.00 7.42
N LYS A 62 17.14 2.22 7.52
CA LYS A 62 17.70 3.26 8.41
C LYS A 62 17.28 3.11 9.87
N PHE A 63 16.16 2.49 10.14
CA PHE A 63 15.61 2.40 11.49
C PHE A 63 15.50 0.94 11.93
N SER A 64 16.13 0.62 13.06
CA SER A 64 16.05 -0.72 13.69
C SER A 64 14.74 -0.97 14.44
N THR A 65 13.84 0.02 14.48
CA THR A 65 12.53 -0.08 15.12
C THR A 65 11.54 -0.82 14.24
N LYS A 66 10.46 -1.33 14.86
CA LYS A 66 9.35 -1.93 14.11
C LYS A 66 8.64 -0.83 13.30
N ILE A 67 8.69 -0.95 11.97
CA ILE A 67 8.01 -0.06 11.03
C ILE A 67 6.62 -0.63 10.71
N SER A 68 5.57 0.14 10.93
CA SER A 68 4.21 -0.24 10.53
C SER A 68 3.94 0.14 9.07
N LEU A 69 2.90 -0.47 8.45
CA LEU A 69 2.46 -0.05 7.11
C LEU A 69 1.99 1.42 7.12
N GLU A 70 1.38 1.85 8.21
CA GLU A 70 0.96 3.24 8.42
C GLU A 70 2.17 4.20 8.42
N ASP A 71 3.31 3.80 8.97
CA ASP A 71 4.53 4.62 8.91
C ASP A 71 4.97 4.87 7.47
N VAL A 72 4.94 3.81 6.64
CA VAL A 72 5.27 3.91 5.21
C VAL A 72 4.31 4.86 4.49
N VAL A 73 3.01 4.72 4.72
CA VAL A 73 1.99 5.60 4.10
C VAL A 73 2.14 7.04 4.58
N ASN A 74 2.31 7.25 5.88
CA ASN A 74 2.44 8.59 6.44
C ASN A 74 3.68 9.30 5.89
N VAL A 75 4.81 8.59 5.74
CA VAL A 75 6.04 9.14 5.16
C VAL A 75 5.87 9.39 3.67
N PHE A 76 5.33 8.43 2.91
CA PHE A 76 5.04 8.59 1.47
C PHE A 76 4.17 9.83 1.20
N SER A 77 3.10 10.00 1.99
CA SER A 77 2.18 11.14 1.89
C SER A 77 2.70 12.42 2.57
N ARG A 78 3.97 12.44 3.02
CA ARG A 78 4.61 13.58 3.69
C ARG A 78 3.81 14.13 4.88
N SER A 79 3.17 13.25 5.62
CA SER A 79 2.33 13.62 6.75
C SER A 79 3.16 14.27 7.85
N ASN A 80 2.54 15.17 8.62
CA ASN A 80 3.17 15.79 9.78
C ASN A 80 2.62 15.20 11.09
N THR A 81 2.69 13.87 11.22
CA THR A 81 2.24 13.22 12.45
C THR A 81 3.28 13.38 13.57
N GLU A 82 2.85 13.31 14.83
CA GLU A 82 3.78 13.34 15.96
C GLU A 82 4.84 12.24 15.87
N LYS A 83 4.45 11.05 15.42
CA LYS A 83 5.36 9.91 15.22
C LYS A 83 6.45 10.21 14.19
N ILE A 84 6.10 10.87 13.07
CA ILE A 84 7.08 11.28 12.05
C ILE A 84 8.12 12.24 12.66
N ARG A 85 7.66 13.25 13.41
CA ARG A 85 8.55 14.22 14.06
C ARG A 85 9.44 13.56 15.11
N LYS A 86 8.86 12.75 15.99
CA LYS A 86 9.59 12.05 17.06
C LYS A 86 10.66 11.11 16.51
N ASN A 87 10.33 10.35 15.46
CA ASN A 87 11.25 9.39 14.86
C ASN A 87 12.14 9.99 13.77
N LYS A 88 12.02 11.30 13.48
CA LYS A 88 12.77 12.03 12.45
C LYS A 88 12.66 11.39 11.05
N TYR A 89 11.49 10.85 10.73
CA TYR A 89 11.23 10.26 9.40
C TYR A 89 11.18 11.32 8.29
N ASP A 90 10.94 12.58 8.65
CA ASP A 90 10.99 13.73 7.76
C ASP A 90 12.40 14.00 7.20
N GLN A 91 13.44 13.50 7.87
CA GLN A 91 14.84 13.61 7.44
C GLN A 91 15.29 12.44 6.55
N LEU A 92 14.36 11.57 6.15
CA LEU A 92 14.66 10.40 5.34
C LEU A 92 15.16 10.81 3.94
N VAL A 93 16.27 10.18 3.54
CA VAL A 93 16.86 10.30 2.21
C VAL A 93 16.63 8.97 1.52
N LEU A 94 15.99 9.00 0.35
CA LEU A 94 15.73 7.83 -0.47
C LEU A 94 17.00 7.34 -1.17
N CYS A 95 16.97 6.13 -1.72
CA CYS A 95 18.13 5.47 -2.33
C CYS A 95 18.80 6.29 -3.45
N ARG A 96 18.06 7.17 -4.14
CA ARG A 96 18.60 8.05 -5.20
C ARG A 96 19.19 9.36 -4.68
N GLY A 97 19.44 9.49 -3.38
CA GLY A 97 19.89 10.75 -2.75
C GLY A 97 18.80 11.83 -2.66
N VAL A 98 17.57 11.51 -3.07
CA VAL A 98 16.43 12.43 -3.02
C VAL A 98 15.93 12.56 -1.58
N LYS A 99 15.94 13.78 -1.06
CA LYS A 99 15.27 14.11 0.22
C LYS A 99 13.76 14.10 -0.02
N LEU A 100 13.05 13.22 0.67
CA LEU A 100 11.60 13.05 0.47
C LEU A 100 10.83 14.34 0.77
N TYR A 101 11.25 15.09 1.80
CA TYR A 101 10.65 16.35 2.23
C TYR A 101 11.34 17.60 1.64
N ALA A 102 12.04 17.48 0.50
CA ALA A 102 12.58 18.65 -0.19
C ALA A 102 11.45 19.59 -0.68
N LYS A 103 11.74 20.90 -0.74
CA LYS A 103 10.80 22.01 -1.02
C LYS A 103 9.92 21.87 -2.27
N LYS A 104 10.23 20.99 -3.23
CA LYS A 104 9.34 20.75 -4.37
C LYS A 104 8.26 19.74 -3.98
N GLU A 105 7.02 20.21 -3.97
CA GLU A 105 5.84 19.36 -3.90
C GLU A 105 5.79 18.46 -5.14
N PRO A 106 5.39 17.17 -5.01
CA PRO A 106 5.08 16.39 -6.18
C PRO A 106 3.81 16.97 -6.81
N THR A 107 3.79 17.09 -8.13
CA THR A 107 2.72 17.68 -8.94
C THR A 107 1.37 16.95 -8.81
N ARG A 108 1.34 15.79 -8.14
CA ARG A 108 0.13 15.04 -7.79
C ARG A 108 0.39 14.27 -6.49
N LEU A 109 -0.25 14.68 -5.41
CA LEU A 109 -0.25 13.91 -4.16
C LEU A 109 -1.29 12.80 -4.30
N ILE A 110 -0.84 11.56 -4.45
CA ILE A 110 -1.72 10.38 -4.33
C ILE A 110 -2.36 10.39 -2.93
N SER A 111 -3.65 10.10 -2.84
CA SER A 111 -4.37 10.03 -1.56
C SER A 111 -3.77 8.95 -0.65
N LYS A 112 -3.83 9.16 0.67
CA LYS A 112 -3.37 8.17 1.65
C LYS A 112 -4.05 6.81 1.46
N GLU A 113 -5.34 6.82 1.14
CA GLU A 113 -6.13 5.61 0.88
C GLU A 113 -5.60 4.83 -0.33
N THR A 114 -5.26 5.53 -1.40
CA THR A 114 -4.67 4.91 -2.60
C THR A 114 -3.28 4.35 -2.29
N ALA A 115 -2.46 5.09 -1.54
CA ALA A 115 -1.15 4.63 -1.11
C ALA A 115 -1.24 3.39 -0.20
N GLN A 116 -2.17 3.39 0.76
CA GLN A 116 -2.46 2.26 1.63
C GLN A 116 -2.93 1.05 0.82
N THR A 117 -3.81 1.27 -0.15
CA THR A 117 -4.30 0.22 -1.06
C THR A 117 -3.17 -0.39 -1.88
N ALA A 118 -2.31 0.43 -2.47
CA ALA A 118 -1.15 -0.03 -3.22
C ALA A 118 -0.17 -0.81 -2.33
N LEU A 119 0.12 -0.30 -1.13
CA LEU A 119 0.98 -0.96 -0.16
C LEU A 119 0.43 -2.35 0.25
N ASN A 120 -0.88 -2.45 0.49
CA ASN A 120 -1.54 -3.72 0.79
C ASN A 120 -1.45 -4.71 -0.39
N ASP A 121 -1.53 -4.23 -1.64
CA ASP A 121 -1.33 -5.07 -2.84
C ASP A 121 0.10 -5.59 -2.94
N LEU A 122 1.10 -4.77 -2.62
CA LEU A 122 2.50 -5.19 -2.56
C LEU A 122 2.77 -6.24 -1.47
N VAL A 123 2.12 -6.12 -0.30
CA VAL A 123 2.18 -7.13 0.76
C VAL A 123 1.51 -8.42 0.32
N SER A 124 0.31 -8.34 -0.28
CA SER A 124 -0.45 -9.50 -0.75
C SER A 124 0.30 -10.28 -1.83
N LYS A 125 0.99 -9.56 -2.73
CA LYS A 125 1.88 -10.14 -3.75
C LYS A 125 3.23 -10.62 -3.21
N ARG A 126 3.46 -10.55 -1.90
CA ARG A 126 4.70 -10.95 -1.22
C ARG A 126 5.96 -10.19 -1.67
N ILE A 127 5.79 -9.03 -2.31
CA ILE A 127 6.88 -8.12 -2.67
C ILE A 127 7.43 -7.46 -1.39
N ILE A 128 6.52 -7.03 -0.50
CA ILE A 128 6.87 -6.58 0.86
C ILE A 128 6.51 -7.70 1.84
N LYS A 129 7.49 -8.14 2.63
CA LYS A 129 7.28 -9.15 3.67
C LYS A 129 6.88 -8.47 4.97
N GLN A 130 5.61 -8.60 5.36
CA GLN A 130 5.12 -8.17 6.67
C GLN A 130 5.22 -9.30 7.69
N LYS A 131 5.86 -9.05 8.84
CA LYS A 131 5.85 -9.97 9.98
C LYS A 131 4.75 -9.56 10.95
N LEU A 132 3.77 -10.44 11.16
CA LEU A 132 2.74 -10.26 12.17
C LEU A 132 3.24 -10.82 13.50
N GLN A 133 3.14 -10.03 14.57
CA GLN A 133 3.38 -10.49 15.94
C GLN A 133 2.07 -10.36 16.70
N LEU A 134 1.43 -11.50 16.96
CA LEU A 134 0.26 -11.57 17.82
C LEU A 134 0.71 -11.36 19.26
N GLN A 135 0.06 -10.43 19.97
CA GLN A 135 0.25 -10.25 21.39
C GLN A 135 -0.97 -10.80 22.12
N LYS A 136 -0.73 -11.56 23.20
CA LYS A 136 -1.80 -12.02 24.08
C LYS A 136 -2.36 -10.80 24.80
N LEU A 137 -3.66 -10.55 24.65
CA LEU A 137 -4.36 -9.54 25.44
C LEU A 137 -4.10 -9.83 26.92
N LYS A 138 -3.53 -8.87 27.65
CA LYS A 138 -3.48 -8.95 29.10
C LYS A 138 -4.92 -8.86 29.59
N THR A 139 -5.43 -9.96 30.11
CA THR A 139 -6.68 -9.98 30.86
C THR A 139 -6.53 -9.00 32.03
N ILE A 140 -7.43 -8.03 32.12
CA ILE A 140 -7.53 -7.08 33.23
C ILE A 140 -8.02 -7.84 34.47
#